data_AF-A0A6A0GTP4-F1
#
_entry.id   AF-A0A6A0GTP4-F1
#
_cell.length_a   1.000
_cell.length_b   1.000
_cell.length_c   1.000
_cell.angle_alpha   90.00
_cell.angle_beta   90.00
_cell.angle_gamma   90.00
#
_symmetry.space_group_name_H-M   'P 1'
#
loop_
_entity.id
_entity.type
_entity.pdbx_description
1 polymer ?
#
loop_
_entity_poly.entity_id
_entity_poly.type
_entity_poly.pdbx_seq_one_letter_code
_entity_poly.pdbx_strand_id
1 'polypeptide(L)'
;MVGAAMRSEATAAAEHKGKEIMHDPFAMRPFFGYNFGHYLQHWLSMEERTTKPMPKIFHVNWFRKSENGGFLWPGFGDNVRVVDWILQRVDRQDSAVESAVGFIPKPGAIPLSGLKEKVDMDELFSLPKEFWLQEVKQISKYFTEQVGEDLPNEIWEELEKLQARVQRM
;
A
#
# COMPACT_ATOMS: atom_id res chain seq x y z
N MET A 1 5.83 7.82 -2.07
CA MET A 1 6.34 6.45 -2.30
C MET A 1 5.23 5.39 -2.38
N VAL A 2 4.41 5.18 -1.34
CA VAL A 2 3.39 4.10 -1.33
C VAL A 2 2.49 4.09 -2.57
N GLY A 3 1.91 5.24 -2.95
CA GLY A 3 1.10 5.35 -4.16
C GLY A 3 1.88 5.05 -5.45
N ALA A 4 3.16 5.45 -5.52
CA ALA A 4 4.03 5.21 -6.67
C ALA A 4 4.42 3.73 -6.81
N ALA A 5 4.50 3.01 -5.70
CA ALA A 5 4.87 1.60 -5.64
C ALA A 5 3.68 0.64 -5.81
N MET A 6 2.45 1.16 -6.00
CA MET A 6 1.24 0.35 -6.09
C MET A 6 1.33 -0.69 -7.20
N ARG A 7 0.93 -1.92 -6.85
CA ARG A 7 0.80 -3.05 -7.76
C ARG A 7 -0.54 -3.72 -7.55
N SER A 8 -1.13 -4.20 -8.62
CA SER A 8 -2.41 -4.93 -8.61
C SER A 8 -2.37 -6.09 -9.60
N GLU A 9 -3.11 -7.15 -9.28
CA GLU A 9 -3.44 -8.19 -10.27
C GLU A 9 -4.23 -7.54 -11.42
N ALA A 10 -3.89 -7.90 -12.66
CA ALA A 10 -4.58 -7.38 -13.84
C ALA A 10 -6.07 -7.74 -13.78
N THR A 11 -6.93 -6.76 -14.04
CA THR A 11 -8.38 -6.94 -14.09
C THR A 11 -8.85 -7.00 -15.54
N ALA A 12 -10.05 -7.55 -15.77
CA ALA A 12 -10.66 -7.64 -17.10
C ALA A 12 -10.98 -6.28 -17.74
N ALA A 13 -10.81 -5.16 -17.01
CA ALA A 13 -11.06 -3.82 -17.52
C ALA A 13 -9.98 -3.30 -18.50
N ALA A 14 -8.81 -3.94 -18.54
CA ALA A 14 -7.75 -3.66 -19.51
C ALA A 14 -7.52 -4.89 -20.40
N GLU A 15 -7.04 -4.70 -21.63
CA GLU A 15 -6.77 -5.77 -22.62
C GLU A 15 -5.69 -6.80 -22.18
N HIS A 16 -5.16 -6.67 -20.96
CA HIS A 16 -4.13 -7.54 -20.43
C HIS A 16 -4.74 -8.89 -20.02
N LYS A 17 -4.44 -9.93 -20.80
CA LYS A 17 -4.85 -11.30 -20.51
C LYS A 17 -3.93 -11.91 -19.45
N GLY A 18 -4.48 -12.25 -18.29
CA GLY A 18 -3.82 -13.10 -17.29
C GLY A 18 -3.82 -12.53 -15.87
N LYS A 19 -3.53 -13.39 -14.89
CA LYS A 19 -3.40 -13.06 -13.46
C LYS A 19 -2.03 -12.45 -13.13
N GLU A 20 -1.51 -11.57 -13.99
CA GLU A 20 -0.21 -10.97 -13.79
C GLU A 20 -0.30 -9.78 -12.84
N ILE A 21 0.65 -9.68 -11.90
CA ILE A 21 0.77 -8.54 -11.00
C ILE A 21 1.49 -7.42 -11.75
N MET A 22 0.79 -6.32 -11.96
CA MET A 22 1.28 -5.15 -12.68
C MET A 22 1.47 -3.96 -11.75
N HIS A 23 2.48 -3.13 -12.03
CA HIS A 23 2.55 -1.80 -11.44
C HIS A 23 1.39 -0.95 -11.96
N ASP A 24 0.75 -0.23 -11.05
CA ASP A 24 -0.32 0.73 -11.33
C ASP A 24 -0.24 1.90 -10.33
N PRO A 25 0.80 2.76 -10.47
CA PRO A 25 1.01 3.87 -9.54
C PRO A 25 -0.22 4.77 -9.45
N PHE A 26 -0.69 5.01 -8.23
CA PHE A 26 -1.87 5.83 -7.92
C PHE A 26 -3.17 5.37 -8.62
N ALA A 27 -3.23 4.14 -9.14
CA ALA A 27 -4.28 3.69 -10.06
C ALA A 27 -4.42 4.58 -11.32
N MET A 28 -3.30 5.19 -11.74
CA MET A 28 -3.24 6.19 -12.81
C MET A 28 -2.42 5.72 -14.02
N ARG A 29 -1.91 4.48 -14.05
CA ARG A 29 -1.05 4.00 -15.14
C ARG A 29 -1.60 4.25 -16.54
N PRO A 30 -2.88 3.94 -16.85
CA PRO A 30 -3.43 4.20 -18.19
C PRO A 30 -3.95 5.64 -18.37
N PHE A 31 -3.82 6.50 -17.35
CA PHE A 31 -4.49 7.80 -17.27
C PHE A 31 -3.53 8.99 -17.08
N PHE A 32 -2.21 8.77 -17.01
CA PHE A 32 -1.26 9.88 -16.93
C PHE A 32 -1.34 10.77 -18.17
N GLY A 33 -1.72 12.03 -17.97
CA GLY A 33 -1.76 13.04 -19.03
C GLY A 33 -0.42 13.74 -19.30
N TYR A 34 0.61 13.44 -18.51
CA TYR A 34 1.97 13.97 -18.62
C TYR A 34 2.96 13.02 -17.94
N ASN A 35 4.25 13.38 -17.95
CA ASN A 35 5.33 12.57 -17.37
C ASN A 35 5.05 12.16 -15.91
N PHE A 36 5.23 10.86 -15.62
CA PHE A 36 4.94 10.29 -14.30
C PHE A 36 5.90 10.80 -13.20
N GLY A 37 7.18 10.99 -13.49
CA GLY A 37 8.13 11.60 -12.54
C GLY A 37 7.71 13.01 -12.14
N HIS A 38 7.29 13.83 -13.11
CA HIS A 38 6.71 15.15 -12.82
C HIS A 38 5.39 15.06 -12.04
N TYR A 39 4.59 14.03 -12.26
CA TYR A 39 3.37 13.78 -11.47
C TYR A 39 3.70 13.50 -10.00
N LEU A 40 4.76 12.72 -9.74
CA LEU A 40 5.27 12.51 -8.38
C LEU A 40 5.77 13.81 -7.75
N GLN A 41 6.53 14.61 -8.50
CA GLN A 41 6.98 15.93 -8.05
C GLN A 41 5.80 16.85 -7.70
N HIS A 42 4.74 16.82 -8.50
CA HIS A 42 3.54 17.58 -8.25
C HIS A 42 2.87 17.19 -6.93
N TRP A 43 2.74 15.88 -6.66
CA TRP A 43 2.23 15.35 -5.40
C TRP A 43 3.09 15.78 -4.20
N LEU A 44 4.42 15.70 -4.32
CA LEU A 44 5.34 16.13 -3.26
C LEU A 44 5.21 17.63 -2.97
N SER A 45 5.01 18.45 -4.01
CA SER A 45 4.84 19.91 -3.85
C SER A 45 3.56 20.32 -3.11
N MET A 46 2.61 19.41 -2.86
CA MET A 46 1.34 19.75 -2.22
C MET A 46 1.49 20.23 -0.78
N GLU A 47 2.51 19.74 -0.05
CA GLU A 47 2.78 20.17 1.32
C GLU A 47 3.09 21.67 1.40
N GLU A 48 3.83 22.21 0.43
CA GLU A 48 4.20 23.62 0.36
C GLU A 48 3.05 24.54 -0.11
N ARG A 49 1.99 23.95 -0.68
CA ARG A 49 0.86 24.68 -1.29
C ARG A 49 -0.30 24.92 -0.32
N THR A 50 -0.20 24.46 0.92
CA THR A 50 -1.28 24.56 1.90
C THR A 50 -0.74 24.87 3.28
N THR A 51 -1.51 25.64 4.06
CA THR A 51 -1.30 25.82 5.50
C THR A 51 -2.16 24.88 6.33
N LYS A 52 -3.07 24.14 5.70
CA LYS A 52 -3.92 23.14 6.36
C LYS A 52 -3.15 21.82 6.52
N PRO A 53 -3.47 21.02 7.55
CA PRO A 53 -2.87 19.69 7.71
C PRO A 53 -3.12 18.81 6.49
N MET A 54 -2.07 18.13 6.02
CA MET A 54 -2.18 17.14 4.94
C MET A 54 -2.99 15.92 5.40
N PRO A 55 -3.78 15.29 4.51
CA PRO A 55 -4.51 14.07 4.83
C PRO A 55 -3.55 12.93 5.12
N LYS A 56 -3.97 12.01 6.00
CA LYS A 56 -3.24 10.75 6.20
C LYS A 56 -3.44 9.85 4.98
N ILE A 57 -2.37 9.18 4.55
CA ILE A 57 -2.37 8.25 3.43
C ILE A 57 -2.42 6.81 3.98
N PHE A 58 -3.28 5.98 3.39
CA PHE A 58 -3.43 4.57 3.76
C PHE A 58 -3.34 3.69 2.52
N HIS A 59 -2.88 2.46 2.72
CA HIS A 59 -2.88 1.40 1.70
C HIS A 59 -3.60 0.18 2.27
N VAL A 60 -4.49 -0.42 1.48
CA VAL A 60 -5.31 -1.56 1.88
C VAL A 60 -5.16 -2.69 0.89
N ASN A 61 -5.34 -3.93 1.34
CA ASN A 61 -5.37 -5.10 0.49
C ASN A 61 -6.55 -6.00 0.91
N TRP A 62 -7.65 -5.91 0.15
CA TRP A 62 -8.85 -6.75 0.37
C TRP A 62 -8.71 -8.16 -0.21
N PHE A 63 -7.67 -8.41 -0.98
CA PHE A 63 -7.56 -9.57 -1.87
C PHE A 63 -6.47 -10.55 -1.43
N ARG A 64 -5.91 -10.37 -0.23
CA ARG A 64 -4.91 -11.29 0.33
C ARG A 64 -5.52 -12.68 0.48
N LYS A 65 -4.82 -13.69 -0.03
CA LYS A 65 -5.23 -15.10 0.03
C LYS A 65 -4.35 -15.87 1.01
N SER A 66 -4.97 -16.86 1.65
CA SER A 66 -4.29 -17.90 2.41
C SER A 66 -3.53 -18.84 1.47
N GLU A 67 -2.65 -19.66 2.04
CA GLU A 67 -1.97 -20.75 1.31
C GLU A 67 -2.96 -21.74 0.68
N ASN A 68 -4.16 -21.87 1.28
CA ASN A 68 -5.24 -22.74 0.78
C ASN A 68 -6.08 -22.08 -0.34
N GLY A 69 -5.73 -20.86 -0.77
CA GLY A 69 -6.36 -20.16 -1.89
C GLY A 69 -7.63 -19.36 -1.57
N GLY A 70 -8.15 -19.44 -0.33
CA GLY A 70 -9.27 -18.63 0.15
C GLY A 70 -8.83 -17.22 0.56
N PHE A 71 -9.72 -16.22 0.45
CA PHE A 71 -9.44 -14.85 0.92
C PHE A 71 -9.33 -14.82 2.45
N LEU A 72 -8.35 -14.08 2.96
CA LEU A 72 -8.17 -13.88 4.41
C LEU A 72 -9.13 -12.86 4.99
N TRP A 73 -9.72 -12.01 4.15
CA TRP A 73 -10.67 -10.98 4.56
C TRP A 73 -11.98 -11.13 3.78
N PRO A 74 -13.16 -11.07 4.44
CA PRO A 74 -14.46 -11.26 3.79
C PRO A 74 -14.81 -10.17 2.77
N GLY A 75 -14.26 -8.96 2.91
CA GLY A 75 -14.45 -7.89 1.95
C GLY A 75 -15.84 -7.24 1.99
N PHE A 76 -16.21 -6.57 0.89
CA PHE A 76 -17.53 -5.93 0.70
C PHE A 76 -17.95 -5.04 1.88
N GLY A 77 -19.11 -5.31 2.49
CA GLY A 77 -19.64 -4.54 3.61
C GLY A 77 -18.74 -4.59 4.84
N ASP A 78 -17.98 -5.66 5.06
CA ASP A 78 -17.09 -5.78 6.21
C ASP A 78 -15.87 -4.84 6.11
N ASN A 79 -15.58 -4.29 4.92
CA ASN A 79 -14.54 -3.25 4.77
C ASN A 79 -14.83 -2.00 5.60
N VAL A 80 -16.09 -1.77 6.01
CA VAL A 80 -16.45 -0.67 6.92
C VAL A 80 -15.65 -0.73 8.22
N ARG A 81 -15.25 -1.92 8.69
CA ARG A 81 -14.45 -2.12 9.91
C ARG A 81 -13.05 -1.52 9.79
N VAL A 82 -12.46 -1.58 8.59
CA VAL A 82 -11.15 -0.97 8.33
C VAL A 82 -11.29 0.54 8.08
N VAL A 83 -12.38 0.98 7.45
CA VAL A 83 -12.70 2.41 7.33
C VAL A 83 -12.88 3.04 8.72
N ASP A 84 -13.58 2.37 9.64
CA ASP A 84 -13.70 2.80 11.03
C ASP A 84 -12.33 2.94 11.72
N TRP A 85 -11.43 1.95 11.56
CA TRP A 85 -10.07 2.06 12.06
C TRP A 85 -9.30 3.25 11.45
N ILE A 86 -9.46 3.52 10.14
CA ILE A 86 -8.88 4.70 9.48
C ILE A 86 -9.39 6.00 10.13
N LEU A 87 -10.68 6.09 10.44
CA LEU A 87 -11.26 7.26 11.12
C LEU A 87 -10.65 7.44 12.52
N GLN A 88 -10.52 6.36 13.30
CA GLN A 88 -9.83 6.40 14.60
C GLN A 88 -8.38 6.90 14.46
N ARG A 89 -7.68 6.52 13.39
CA ARG A 89 -6.32 7.02 13.10
C ARG A 89 -6.30 8.50 12.73
N VAL A 90 -7.29 8.98 11.97
CA VAL A 90 -7.46 10.41 11.67
C VAL A 90 -7.69 11.21 12.95
N ASP A 91 -8.49 10.68 13.87
CA ASP A 91 -8.76 11.24 15.20
C ASP A 91 -7.60 11.06 16.20
N ARG A 92 -6.45 10.57 15.73
CA ARG A 92 -5.21 10.39 16.51
C ARG A 92 -5.36 9.43 17.70
N GLN A 93 -6.31 8.50 17.64
CA GLN A 93 -6.43 7.45 18.65
C GLN A 93 -5.24 6.49 18.60
N ASP A 94 -4.91 5.93 19.76
CA ASP A 94 -3.80 5.01 19.94
C ASP A 94 -4.15 3.56 19.51
N SER A 95 -4.48 3.41 18.22
CA SER A 95 -5.01 2.18 17.62
C SER A 95 -4.04 1.49 16.64
N ALA A 96 -2.77 1.91 16.57
CA ALA A 96 -1.78 1.35 15.65
C ALA A 96 -0.45 1.00 16.33
N VAL A 97 0.28 0.07 15.72
CA VAL A 97 1.67 -0.26 16.04
C VAL A 97 2.55 -0.02 14.81
N GLU A 98 3.81 0.32 15.04
CA GLU A 98 4.81 0.41 13.96
C GLU A 98 5.16 -0.97 13.40
N SER A 99 5.43 -1.01 12.10
CA SER A 99 5.94 -2.18 11.37
C SER A 99 6.93 -1.74 10.30
N ALA A 100 7.58 -2.69 9.63
CA ALA A 100 8.53 -2.37 8.56
C ALA A 100 7.91 -1.57 7.39
N VAL A 101 6.59 -1.66 7.20
CA VAL A 101 5.87 -1.08 6.06
C VAL A 101 4.99 0.12 6.46
N GLY A 102 5.16 0.62 7.68
CA GLY A 102 4.38 1.71 8.26
C GLY A 102 3.53 1.25 9.44
N PHE A 103 2.46 1.98 9.75
CA PHE A 103 1.57 1.65 10.86
C PHE A 103 0.53 0.61 10.46
N ILE A 104 0.38 -0.43 11.27
CA ILE A 104 -0.70 -1.43 11.16
C ILE A 104 -1.62 -1.37 12.39
N PRO A 105 -2.85 -1.91 12.33
CA PRO A 105 -3.75 -1.95 13.48
C PRO A 105 -3.12 -2.69 14.67
N LYS A 106 -3.35 -2.19 15.89
CA LYS A 106 -3.05 -2.96 17.11
C LYS A 106 -3.91 -4.24 17.17
N PRO A 107 -3.46 -5.28 17.88
CA PRO A 107 -4.33 -6.41 18.22
C PRO A 107 -5.64 -5.93 18.85
N GLY A 108 -6.77 -6.35 18.29
CA GLY A 108 -8.11 -5.94 18.74
C GLY A 108 -8.59 -4.56 18.29
N ALA A 109 -7.78 -3.76 17.57
CA ALA A 109 -8.19 -2.44 17.09
C ALA A 109 -9.24 -2.50 15.96
N ILE A 110 -9.34 -3.63 15.26
CA ILE A 110 -10.39 -3.90 14.28
C ILE A 110 -11.38 -4.89 14.91
N PRO A 111 -12.67 -4.53 15.04
CA PRO A 111 -13.67 -5.40 15.65
C PRO A 111 -14.01 -6.57 14.71
N LEU A 112 -13.90 -7.80 15.21
CA LEU A 112 -14.24 -9.03 14.47
C LEU A 112 -15.61 -9.61 14.86
N SER A 113 -16.30 -9.01 15.83
CA SER A 113 -17.61 -9.46 16.27
C SER A 113 -18.62 -9.43 15.12
N GLY A 114 -19.40 -10.51 14.99
CA GLY A 114 -20.44 -10.65 13.96
C GLY A 114 -19.93 -11.11 12.60
N LEU A 115 -18.62 -11.34 12.42
CA LEU A 115 -18.11 -12.01 11.24
C LEU A 115 -18.56 -13.48 11.22
N LYS A 116 -19.04 -13.95 10.08
CA LYS A 116 -19.48 -15.35 9.90
C LYS A 116 -18.31 -16.33 9.91
N GLU A 117 -17.18 -15.88 9.37
CA GLU A 117 -15.95 -16.65 9.25
C GLU A 117 -14.92 -16.12 10.24
N LYS A 118 -14.10 -17.03 10.78
CA LYS A 118 -12.98 -16.65 11.63
C LYS A 118 -11.89 -16.05 10.74
N VAL A 119 -11.51 -14.81 11.03
CA VAL A 119 -10.38 -14.13 10.39
C VAL A 119 -9.11 -14.39 11.21
N ASP A 120 -8.07 -14.89 10.55
CA ASP A 120 -6.74 -14.98 11.13
C ASP A 120 -6.01 -13.64 10.95
N MET A 121 -5.99 -12.83 12.00
CA MET A 121 -5.37 -11.50 11.97
C MET A 121 -3.85 -11.58 11.91
N ASP A 122 -3.23 -12.63 12.45
CA ASP A 122 -1.79 -12.80 12.44
C ASP A 122 -1.32 -13.12 11.02
N GLU A 123 -2.02 -14.03 10.33
CA GLU A 123 -1.76 -14.30 8.91
C GLU A 123 -2.07 -13.06 8.04
N LEU A 124 -3.22 -12.40 8.26
CA LEU A 124 -3.67 -11.23 7.49
C LEU A 124 -2.69 -10.07 7.54
N PHE A 125 -2.05 -9.82 8.70
CA PHE A 125 -1.06 -8.76 8.89
C PHE A 125 0.39 -9.25 8.89
N SER A 126 0.64 -10.54 8.62
CA SER A 126 2.01 -11.05 8.53
C SER A 126 2.82 -10.33 7.44
N LEU A 127 4.09 -10.07 7.73
CA LEU A 127 5.05 -9.43 6.84
C LEU A 127 6.27 -10.36 6.68
N PRO A 128 6.23 -11.34 5.75
CA PRO A 128 7.38 -12.21 5.54
C PRO A 128 8.58 -11.43 4.99
N LYS A 129 9.75 -11.55 5.62
CA LYS A 129 10.95 -10.79 5.27
C LYS A 129 11.38 -11.04 3.82
N GLU A 130 11.45 -12.29 3.40
CA GLU A 130 11.84 -12.68 2.03
C GLU A 130 10.91 -12.06 0.99
N PHE A 131 9.60 -12.02 1.25
CA PHE A 131 8.63 -11.38 0.35
C PHE A 131 8.96 -9.88 0.17
N TRP A 132 9.13 -9.15 1.28
CA TRP A 132 9.41 -7.71 1.24
C TRP A 132 10.78 -7.38 0.65
N LEU A 133 11.79 -8.23 0.85
CA LEU A 133 13.08 -8.08 0.18
C LEU A 133 12.96 -8.20 -1.34
N GLN A 134 12.11 -9.10 -1.83
CA GLN A 134 11.82 -9.18 -3.27
C GLN A 134 10.99 -7.99 -3.73
N GLU A 135 10.02 -7.54 -2.93
CA GLU A 135 9.16 -6.40 -3.26
C GLU A 135 9.98 -5.12 -3.45
N VAL A 136 10.90 -4.82 -2.53
CA VAL A 136 11.82 -3.66 -2.63
C VAL A 136 12.66 -3.74 -3.92
N LYS A 137 13.17 -4.92 -4.28
CA LYS A 137 13.93 -5.11 -5.53
C LYS A 137 13.07 -4.86 -6.77
N GLN A 138 11.84 -5.36 -6.77
CA GLN A 138 10.90 -5.15 -7.89
C GLN A 138 10.53 -3.67 -8.04
N ILE A 139 10.26 -2.97 -6.94
CA ILE A 139 9.97 -1.53 -6.95
C ILE A 139 11.20 -0.74 -7.45
N SER A 140 12.40 -1.06 -6.96
CA SER A 140 13.64 -0.41 -7.42
C SER A 140 13.88 -0.59 -8.91
N LYS A 141 13.68 -1.81 -9.42
CA LYS A 141 13.77 -2.12 -10.85
C LYS A 141 12.74 -1.32 -11.65
N TYR A 142 11.47 -1.34 -11.22
CA TYR A 142 10.40 -0.60 -11.86
C TYR A 142 10.69 0.91 -11.94
N PHE A 143 11.11 1.53 -10.84
CA PHE A 143 11.44 2.96 -10.83
C PHE A 143 12.60 3.29 -11.75
N THR A 144 13.66 2.47 -11.74
CA THR A 144 14.81 2.64 -12.65
C THR A 144 14.38 2.54 -14.11
N GLU A 145 13.60 1.53 -14.47
CA GLU A 145 13.27 1.22 -15.87
C GLU A 145 12.14 2.09 -16.43
N GLN A 146 11.18 2.52 -15.60
CA GLN A 146 9.95 3.19 -16.06
C GLN A 146 9.91 4.69 -15.76
N VAL A 147 10.72 5.17 -14.81
CA VAL A 147 10.78 6.60 -14.46
C VAL A 147 12.18 7.15 -14.71
N GLY A 148 13.22 6.38 -14.38
CA GLY A 148 14.61 6.75 -14.65
C GLY A 148 15.01 8.04 -13.95
N GLU A 149 15.60 8.96 -14.71
CA GLU A 149 16.13 10.24 -14.21
C GLU A 149 15.04 11.19 -13.69
N ASP A 150 13.78 11.01 -14.12
CA ASP A 150 12.67 11.85 -13.68
C ASP A 150 12.12 11.45 -12.30
N LEU A 151 12.63 10.38 -11.67
CA LEU A 151 12.16 9.97 -10.35
C LEU A 151 12.67 10.96 -9.29
N PRO A 152 11.78 11.60 -8.51
CA PRO A 152 12.21 12.52 -7.45
C PRO A 152 13.05 11.81 -6.39
N ASN A 153 14.09 12.48 -5.90
CA ASN A 153 15.02 11.95 -4.90
C ASN A 153 14.30 11.52 -3.61
N GLU A 154 13.26 12.25 -3.20
CA GLU A 154 12.45 11.95 -2.03
C GLU A 154 11.77 10.57 -2.15
N ILE A 155 11.44 10.13 -3.38
CA ILE A 155 10.88 8.81 -3.62
C ILE A 155 11.95 7.71 -3.49
N TRP A 156 13.17 7.99 -3.96
CA TRP A 156 14.32 7.10 -3.75
C TRP A 156 14.64 6.94 -2.26
N GLU A 157 14.70 8.04 -1.52
CA GLU A 157 14.96 8.02 -0.08
C GLU A 157 13.91 7.20 0.69
N GLU A 158 12.63 7.32 0.34
CA GLU A 158 11.58 6.52 0.97
C GLU A 158 11.70 5.01 0.66
N LEU A 159 12.18 4.66 -0.54
CA LEU A 159 12.46 3.26 -0.89
C LEU A 159 13.68 2.73 -0.11
N GLU A 160 14.74 3.52 0.05
CA GLU A 160 15.91 3.16 0.86
C GLU A 160 15.53 2.99 2.34
N LYS A 161 14.70 3.88 2.88
CA LYS A 161 14.18 3.76 4.25
C LYS A 161 13.35 2.49 4.41
N LEU A 162 12.51 2.14 3.43
CA LEU A 162 11.78 0.86 3.42
C LEU A 162 12.73 -0.33 3.42
N GLN A 163 13.73 -0.33 2.54
CA GLN A 163 14.75 -1.37 2.46
C GLN A 163 15.46 -1.58 3.79
N ALA A 164 15.89 -0.49 4.44
CA ALA A 164 16.57 -0.55 5.71
C ALA A 164 15.69 -1.13 6.82
N ARG A 165 14.40 -0.78 6.87
CA ARG A 165 13.44 -1.36 7.82
C ARG A 165 13.23 -2.86 7.57
N VAL A 166 13.06 -3.26 6.31
CA VAL A 166 12.85 -4.67 5.92
C VAL A 166 14.08 -5.53 6.24
N GLN A 167 15.29 -5.02 6.05
CA GLN A 167 16.52 -5.73 6.38
C GLN A 167 16.64 -6.04 7.89
N ARG A 168 16.04 -5.23 8.75
CA ARG A 168 16.07 -5.34 10.22
C ARG A 168 14.95 -6.19 10.82
N MET A 169 13.97 -6.62 10.02
CA MET A 169 12.95 -7.60 10.42
C MET A 169 13.60 -8.92 10.81
#